data_AF-A0AAW3Z1H1-F1
#
_entry.id   AF-A0AAW3Z1H1-F1
#
_cell.length_a   1.000
_cell.length_b   1.000
_cell.length_c   1.000
_cell.angle_alpha   90.00
_cell.angle_beta   90.00
_cell.angle_gamma   90.00
#
_symmetry.space_group_name_H-M   'P 1'
#
loop_
_entity.id
_entity.type
_entity.pdbx_description
1 polymer ?
#
loop_
_entity_poly.entity_id
_entity_poly.type
_entity_poly.pdbx_seq_one_letter_code
_entity_poly.pdbx_strand_id
1 'polypeptide(L)' 'TFNEFVATKDKKKKKRVKGNDCKNRFCPICAWRKAGKDAVKIATMMEAIKIEEKKEFLFLTLTTPNIKADMV' A
#
# COMPACT_ATOMS: atom_id res chain seq x y z
N THR A 1 9.28 -5.95 -20.42
CA THR A 1 8.97 -5.11 -19.25
C THR A 1 10.22 -4.91 -18.41
N PHE A 2 10.72 -3.68 -18.25
CA PHE A 2 11.97 -3.39 -17.53
C PHE A 2 11.75 -3.39 -16.01
N ASN A 3 12.59 -4.09 -15.24
CA ASN A 3 12.64 -4.01 -13.78
C ASN A 3 14.11 -3.89 -13.33
N GLU A 4 14.39 -2.89 -12.51
CA GLU A 4 15.72 -2.61 -11.98
C GLU A 4 15.78 -3.03 -10.51
N PHE A 5 16.78 -3.84 -10.16
CA PHE A 5 16.97 -4.34 -8.82
C PHE A 5 18.34 -3.95 -8.29
N VAL A 6 18.40 -3.56 -7.02
CA VAL A 6 19.64 -3.41 -6.26
C VAL A 6 19.76 -4.60 -5.31
N ALA A 7 20.95 -5.20 -5.25
CA ALA A 7 21.26 -6.32 -4.38
C ALA A 7 22.22 -5.89 -3.26
N THR A 8 22.18 -6.61 -2.14
CA THR A 8 23.17 -6.46 -1.08
C THR A 8 24.53 -7.01 -1.53
N LYS A 9 25.63 -6.63 -0.84
CA LYS A 9 27.00 -7.05 -1.20
C LYS A 9 27.16 -8.58 -1.24
N ASP A 10 26.49 -9.26 -0.32
CA ASP A 10 26.40 -10.72 -0.20
C ASP A 10 25.39 -11.35 -1.19
N LYS A 11 24.68 -10.54 -1.98
CA LYS A 11 23.68 -10.93 -3.00
C LYS A 11 22.50 -11.75 -2.49
N LYS A 12 22.34 -11.96 -1.18
CA LYS A 12 21.23 -12.72 -0.60
C LYS A 12 19.89 -11.99 -0.71
N LYS A 13 19.90 -10.65 -0.63
CA LYS A 13 18.69 -9.83 -0.69
C LYS A 13 18.72 -8.92 -1.92
N LYS A 14 17.57 -8.81 -2.60
CA LYS A 14 17.36 -7.92 -3.75
C LYS A 14 16.10 -7.09 -3.55
N LYS A 15 16.19 -5.79 -3.84
CA LYS A 15 15.06 -4.86 -3.80
C LYS A 15 14.87 -4.24 -5.17
N ARG A 16 13.63 -4.24 -5.67
CA ARG A 16 13.28 -3.52 -6.90
C ARG A 16 13.30 -2.01 -6.63
N VAL A 17 14.10 -1.27 -7.37
CA VAL A 17 14.20 0.20 -7.29
C VAL A 17 13.31 0.86 -8.34
N LYS A 18 13.38 0.37 -9.58
CA LYS A 18 12.59 0.88 -10.71
C LYS A 18 11.92 -0.27 -11.44
N GLY A 19 10.87 0.02 -12.18
CA GLY A 19 10.36 -0.91 -13.18
C GLY A 19 9.07 -0.43 -13.79
N ASN A 20 8.80 -0.88 -15.01
CA ASN A 20 7.63 -0.48 -15.78
C ASN A 20 6.44 -1.38 -15.37
N ASP A 21 5.60 -0.91 -14.46
CA ASP A 21 4.35 -1.58 -14.12
C ASP A 21 3.33 -1.47 -15.25
N CYS A 22 2.35 -2.38 -15.26
CA CYS A 22 1.35 -2.47 -16.33
C CYS A 22 0.36 -1.29 -16.36
N LYS A 23 0.38 -0.40 -15.35
CA LYS A 23 -0.58 0.70 -15.13
C LYS A 23 -2.07 0.30 -15.11
N ASN A 24 -2.39 -0.99 -15.24
CA ASN A 24 -3.74 -1.51 -15.07
C ASN A 24 -4.07 -1.56 -13.58
N ARG A 25 -5.12 -0.83 -13.19
CA ARG A 25 -5.64 -0.77 -11.81
C ARG A 25 -6.01 -2.14 -11.25
N PHE A 26 -6.47 -3.06 -12.10
CA PHE A 26 -6.93 -4.40 -11.71
C PHE A 26 -5.86 -5.48 -11.78
N CYS A 27 -4.61 -5.15 -12.13
CA CYS A 27 -3.56 -6.14 -12.11
C CYS A 27 -3.25 -6.55 -10.66
N PRO A 28 -3.50 -7.82 -10.27
CA PRO A 28 -3.34 -8.25 -8.88
C PRO A 28 -1.88 -8.13 -8.41
N ILE A 29 -0.93 -8.35 -9.31
CA ILE A 29 0.51 -8.26 -9.01
C ILE A 29 0.92 -6.80 -8.75
N CYS A 30 0.46 -5.86 -9.56
CA CYS A 30 0.80 -4.44 -9.37
C CYS A 30 0.08 -3.86 -8.15
N ALA A 31 -1.19 -4.23 -7.95
CA ALA A 31 -1.97 -3.86 -6.78
C ALA A 31 -1.32 -4.36 -5.48
N TRP A 32 -0.94 -5.64 -5.41
CA TRP A 32 -0.29 -6.22 -4.23
C TRP A 32 1.04 -5.52 -3.89
N ARG A 33 1.90 -5.28 -4.90
CA ARG A 33 3.17 -4.55 -4.68
C ARG A 33 2.95 -3.12 -4.21
N LYS A 34 1.93 -2.44 -4.74
CA LYS A 34 1.58 -1.08 -4.33
C LYS A 34 1.07 -1.07 -2.89
N ALA A 35 0.14 -1.97 -2.55
CA ALA A 35 -0.40 -2.12 -1.21
C ALA A 35 0.71 -2.36 -0.16
N GLY A 36 1.70 -3.21 -0.44
CA GLY A 36 2.82 -3.42 0.48
C GLY A 36 3.68 -2.17 0.71
N LYS A 37 3.90 -1.34 -0.32
CA LYS A 37 4.63 -0.06 -0.16
C LYS A 37 3.81 0.96 0.62
N ASP A 38 2.51 1.02 0.33
CA ASP A 38 1.61 1.97 0.98
C ASP A 38 1.40 1.61 2.46
N ALA A 39 1.34 0.32 2.80
CA ALA A 39 1.28 -0.15 4.19
C ALA A 39 2.47 0.32 5.03
N VAL A 40 3.70 0.23 4.50
CA VAL A 40 4.90 0.70 5.22
C VAL A 40 4.85 2.21 5.43
N LYS A 41 4.45 2.99 4.41
CA LYS A 41 4.32 4.45 4.54
C LYS A 41 3.28 4.82 5.60
N ILE A 42 2.11 4.19 5.55
CA ILE A 42 1.02 4.44 6.50
C ILE A 42 1.49 4.11 7.92
N ALA A 43 2.15 2.95 8.13
CA ALA A 43 2.68 2.58 9.43
C ALA A 43 3.66 3.61 10.00
N THR A 44 4.59 4.10 9.17
CA THR A 44 5.54 5.16 9.58
C THR A 44 4.84 6.47 9.93
N MET A 45 3.83 6.88 9.16
CA MET A 45 3.05 8.10 9.44
C MET A 45 2.22 7.96 10.72
N MET A 46 1.63 6.78 10.94
CA MET A 46 0.88 6.48 12.16
C MET A 46 1.76 6.55 13.40
N GLU A 47 2.98 5.99 13.34
CA GLU A 47 3.93 6.06 14.44
C GLU A 47 4.33 7.50 14.78
N ALA A 48 4.61 8.32 13.76
CA ALA A 48 4.93 9.74 13.95
C ALA A 48 3.80 10.51 14.63
N ILE A 49 2.56 10.36 14.15
CA ILE A 49 1.38 11.02 14.75
C ILE A 49 1.16 10.57 16.19
N LYS A 50 1.36 9.29 16.50
CA LYS A 50 1.22 8.78 17.86
C LYS A 50 2.17 9.47 18.83
N ILE A 51 3.42 9.70 18.43
CA ILE A 51 4.44 10.34 19.26
C ILE A 51 4.22 11.85 19.36
N GLU A 52 4.00 12.52 18.23
CA GLU A 52 3.92 13.99 18.16
C GLU A 52 2.60 14.52 18.71
N GLU A 53 1.48 13.90 18.35
CA GLU A 53 0.14 14.37 18.69
C GLU A 53 -0.45 13.67 19.94
N LYS A 54 0.23 12.64 20.46
CA LYS A 54 -0.23 11.79 21.59
C LYS A 54 -1.64 11.22 21.35
N LYS A 55 -1.95 10.86 20.10
CA LYS A 55 -3.23 10.30 19.67
C LYS A 55 -3.08 8.82 19.33
N GLU A 56 -4.09 8.03 19.68
CA GLU A 56 -4.20 6.62 19.29
C GLU A 56 -5.11 6.48 18.06
N PHE A 57 -4.86 5.45 17.25
CA PHE A 57 -5.62 5.22 16.01
C PHE A 57 -6.78 4.26 16.25
N LEU A 58 -7.94 4.59 15.66
CA LEU A 58 -9.10 3.70 15.59
C LEU A 58 -9.19 3.09 14.19
N PHE A 59 -9.24 1.76 14.11
CA PHE A 59 -9.51 1.05 12.88
C PHE A 59 -11.03 0.80 12.77
N LEU A 60 -11.69 1.52 11.86
CA LEU A 60 -13.13 1.46 11.65
C LEU A 60 -13.45 0.87 10.27
N THR A 61 -14.34 -0.11 10.24
CA THR A 61 -14.96 -0.61 9.00
C THR A 61 -16.40 -0.10 8.93
N LEU A 62 -16.65 0.87 8.04
CA LEU A 62 -17.97 1.44 7.80
C LEU A 62 -18.65 0.70 6.64
N THR A 63 -19.90 0.29 6.83
CA THR A 63 -20.74 -0.26 5.76
C THR A 63 -21.60 0.84 5.14
N THR A 64 -21.91 0.70 3.86
CA THR A 64 -22.89 1.57 3.19
C THR A 64 -24.29 1.02 3.44
N PRO A 65 -25.31 1.86 3.71
CA PRO A 65 -26.69 1.39 3.76
C PRO A 65 -27.07 0.74 2.43
N ASN A 66 -27.91 -0.29 2.49
CA ASN A 66 -28.43 -0.94 1.28
C ASN A 66 -29.15 0.07 0.40
N ILE A 67 -28.82 0.08 -0.90
CA ILE A 67 -29.53 0.90 -1.90
C ILE A 67 -30.95 0.33 -2.03
N LYS A 68 -31.94 1.22 -1.97
CA LYS A 68 -33.33 0.84 -2.19
C LYS A 68 -33.60 0.74 -3.70
N ALA A 69 -34.41 -0.24 -4.10
CA ALA A 69 -34.65 -0.58 -5.51
C ALA A 69 -35.30 0.54 -6.33
N ASP A 70 -35.95 1.51 -5.66
CA ASP A 70 -36.58 2.70 -6.23
C ASP A 70 -35.59 3.82 -6.60
N MET A 71 -34.30 3.66 -6.30
CA MET A 71 -33.24 4.65 -6.57
C MET A 71 -32.27 4.23 -7.69
N VAL A 72 -32.61 3.19 -8.47
CA VAL A 72 -31.81 2.68 -9.61
C VAL A 72 -32.36 3.21 -10.93
#